data_AF-A0A3M1PXM6-F1
#
_entry.id   AF-A0A3M1PXM6-F1
#
_cell.length_a   1.000
_cell.length_b   1.000
_cell.length_c   1.000
_cell.angle_alpha   90.00
_cell.angle_beta   90.00
_cell.angle_gamma   90.00
#
_symmetry.space_group_name_H-M   'P 1'
#
loop_
_entity.id
_entity.type
_entity.pdbx_description
1 polymer ?
#
loop_
_entity_poly.entity_id
_entity_poly.type
_entity_poly.pdbx_seq_one_letter_code
_entity_poly.pdbx_strand_id
1 'polypeptide(L)' 'GGYVRVLKAGFRQGDNAPMAIVELVDRNPEAKGAGEKASDEEAAAA' A
#
# COMPACT_ATOMS: atom_id res chain seq x y z
N GLY A 1 -4.06 19.59 -2.17
CA GLY A 1 -3.32 18.77 -1.19
C GLY A 1 -4.30 17.88 -0.46
N GLY A 2 -3.98 16.62 -0.22
CA GLY A 2 -4.92 15.63 0.34
C GLY A 2 -4.97 14.32 -0.45
N TYR A 3 -3.83 13.81 -0.91
CA TYR A 3 -3.75 12.59 -1.72
C TYR A 3 -3.82 11.29 -0.90
N VAL A 4 -3.81 11.44 0.43
CA VAL A 4 -3.73 10.34 1.39
C VAL A 4 -4.84 10.50 2.42
N ARG A 5 -5.54 9.40 2.71
CA ARG A 5 -6.52 9.29 3.80
C ARG A 5 -5.88 8.55 4.97
N VAL A 6 -6.08 9.08 6.18
CA VAL A 6 -5.62 8.47 7.43
C VAL A 6 -6.85 8.07 8.25
N LEU A 7 -6.97 6.78 8.55
CA LEU A 7 -8.08 6.20 9.30
C LEU A 7 -7.57 5.66 10.65
N LYS A 8 -8.19 6.06 11.76
CA LYS A 8 -7.80 5.59 13.10
C LYS A 8 -8.11 4.10 13.24
N ALA A 9 -7.13 3.32 13.71
CA ALA A 9 -7.21 1.85 13.81
C ALA A 9 -6.95 1.35 15.24
N GLY A 10 -7.46 2.06 16.23
CA GLY A 10 -7.36 1.65 17.64
C GLY A 10 -5.92 1.66 18.16
N PHE A 11 -5.61 0.67 19.00
CA PHE A 11 -4.31 0.50 19.64
C PHE A 11 -3.75 -0.91 19.37
N ARG A 12 -2.43 -1.00 19.22
CA ARG A 12 -1.73 -2.25 18.98
C ARG A 12 -1.72 -3.13 20.23
N GLN A 13 -1.96 -4.42 20.03
CA GLN A 13 -1.89 -5.40 21.11
C GLN A 13 -0.44 -5.56 21.60
N GLY A 14 -0.25 -5.54 22.92
CA GLY A 14 1.04 -5.75 23.59
C GLY A 14 1.68 -4.47 24.11
N ASP A 15 1.62 -3.37 23.37
CA ASP A 15 2.21 -2.09 23.78
C ASP A 15 1.23 -0.91 23.79
N ASN A 16 -0.03 -1.15 23.42
CA ASN A 16 -1.09 -0.14 23.37
C ASN A 16 -0.69 1.09 22.52
N ALA A 17 0.12 0.90 21.47
CA ALA A 17 0.52 1.98 20.59
C ALA A 17 -0.64 2.41 19.68
N PRO A 18 -0.93 3.71 19.49
CA PRO A 18 -2.02 4.17 18.64
C PRO A 18 -1.73 3.86 17.16
N MET A 19 -2.65 3.16 16.51
CA MET A 19 -2.51 2.71 15.13
C MET A 19 -3.38 3.52 14.17
N ALA A 20 -2.95 3.59 12.92
CA ALA A 20 -3.71 4.16 11.82
C ALA A 20 -3.46 3.39 10.52
N ILE A 21 -4.48 3.34 9.66
CA ILE A 21 -4.39 2.86 8.28
C ILE A 21 -4.20 4.08 7.38
N VAL A 22 -3.24 3.99 6.48
CA VAL A 22 -2.91 5.04 5.51
C VAL A 22 -3.18 4.52 4.11
N GLU A 23 -4.04 5.19 3.36
CA GLU A 23 -4.37 4.81 1.98
C GLU A 23 -4.30 6.00 1.03
N LEU A 24 -3.99 5.74 -0.24
CA LEU A 24 -4.09 6.75 -1.29
C LEU A 24 -5.55 6.97 -1.64
N VAL A 25 -5.95 8.23 -1.81
CA VAL A 25 -7.36 8.60 -2.07
C VAL A 25 -7.88 8.00 -3.38
N ASP A 26 -7.07 8.04 -4.43
CA ASP A 26 -7.42 7.57 -5.77
C ASP A 26 -6.67 6.27 -6.13
N ARG A 27 -6.49 5.38 -5.15
CA ARG A 27 -5.74 4.13 -5.36
C ARG A 27 -6.40 3.27 -6.46
N ASN A 28 -5.71 3.05 -7.57
CA ASN A 28 -6.08 2.01 -8.53
C ASN A 28 -5.73 0.61 -7.96
N PRO A 29 -6.71 -0.27 -7.70
CA PRO A 29 -6.45 -1.59 -7.14
C PRO A 29 -5.69 -2.51 -8.11
N GLU A 30 -5.84 -2.32 -9.42
CA GLU A 30 -5.22 -3.14 -10.47
C GLU A 30 -3.73 -2.81 -10.69
N ALA A 31 -3.29 -1.63 -10.24
CA ALA A 31 -1.88 -1.22 -10.35
C ALA A 31 -0.94 -1.99 -9.40
N LYS A 32 -1.48 -2.72 -8.43
CA LYS A 32 -0.68 -3.48 -7.46
C LYS A 32 -0.03 -4.69 -8.15
N GLY A 33 1.30 -4.70 -8.25
CA GLY A 33 2.07 -5.79 -8.86
C GLY A 33 2.33 -5.63 -10.37
N ALA A 34 1.79 -4.58 -11.01
CA ALA A 34 2.01 -4.33 -12.43
C ALA A 34 3.49 -4.04 -12.77
N GLY A 35 4.23 -3.37 -11.87
CA GLY A 35 5.66 -3.11 -12.04
C GLY A 35 6.54 -4.35 -11.86
N GLU A 36 6.14 -5.26 -10.97
CA GLU A 36 6.88 -6.50 -10.68
C GLU A 36 6.73 -7.50 -11.83
N LYS A 37 5.54 -7.57 -12.43
CA LYS A 37 5.24 -8.40 -13.61
C LYS A 37 6.07 -7.98 -14.84
N ALA A 38 6.27 -6.68 -15.03
CA ALA A 38 7.07 -6.15 -16.13
C ALA A 38 8.56 -6.48 -15.97
N SER A 39 9.10 -6.39 -14.75
CA SER A 39 10.50 -6.75 -14.48
C SER A 39 10.76 -8.26 -14.57
N ASP A 40 9.81 -9.09 -14.15
CA ASP A 40 9.94 -10.55 -14.23
C ASP A 40 9.92 -11.05 -15.68
N GLU A 41 9.10 -10.42 -16.54
CA GLU A 41 8.99 -10.76 -17.97
C GLU A 41 10.22 -10.28 -18.76
N GLU A 42 10.77 -9.11 -18.44
CA GLU A 42 12.01 -8.58 -19.03
C GLU A 42 13.25 -9.38 -18.59
N ALA A 43 13.29 -9.88 -17.35
CA ALA A 43 14.35 -10.74 -16.85
C ALA A 43 14.27 -12.18 -17.38
N ALA A 44 13.09 -12.70 -17.72
CA ALA A 44 12.91 -14.03 -18.31
C ALA A 44 13.19 -14.08 -19.83
N ALA A 45 13.20 -12.91 -20.49
CA ALA A 45 13.48 -12.77 -21.91
C ALA A 45 14.97 -12.52 -22.24
N ALA A 46 15.82 -12.35 -21.22
CA ALA A 46 17.27 -12.17 -21.33
C ALA A 46 18.03 -13.48 -21.03
#